data_AF-A0A920FHQ0-F1
#
_entry.id   AF-A0A920FHQ0-F1
#
_cell.length_a   1.000
_cell.length_b   1.000
_cell.length_c   1.000
_cell.angle_alpha   90.00
_cell.angle_beta   90.00
_cell.angle_gamma   90.00
#
_symmetry.space_group_name_H-M   'P 1'
#
loop_
_entity.id
_entity.type
_entity.pdbx_description
1 polymer ?
#
loop_
_entity_poly.entity_id
_entity_poly.type
_entity_poly.pdbx_seq_one_letter_code
_entity_poly.pdbx_strand_id
1 'polypeptide(L)'
;MKPEFSIFHHNDLQSKIFFKIKTADLLYTRNDRTRPFNANLKLSYTLYTENGKTWIDSGSIFWKDFYTTNKKEFIDTVIPFNLNVNKLAKLKLSITDLNRFRTYERVVDVNKKDVYHRQFFLIKDTNNHILLNNYYTGSKHINMTNNFLTNQSIYVNNNDINFPVALPPFSKARRPSFPKATGQYKRIDFHKNTDFVLPENGFVYFQIDTLTNQGFSLFNFNPYFPHLKDPEQLIPPLRFLCTKEEFKKIANGSDPKNIVDQFWLSKTSSMERARNLIKTYYSRVEKANEMFTSHLEGWKTDRGMISIIFGPPSYVRKTKNTEIWYYGQQSNSNLNAYNSLNDPMRIQTSGLKFTFDKVSNPFSMNDYELDRNYSYKSSWYRAVESWRKGKVYIVQ
;
A
#
# COMPACT_ATOMS: atom_id res chain seq x y z
N MET A 1 -6.08 4.07 -13.04
CA MET A 1 -6.00 5.15 -12.05
C MET A 1 -5.41 4.60 -10.77
N LYS A 2 -4.10 4.82 -10.61
CA LYS A 2 -3.30 4.48 -9.44
C LYS A 2 -2.49 5.71 -9.06
N PRO A 3 -3.08 6.65 -8.30
CA PRO A 3 -2.39 7.85 -7.89
C PRO A 3 -1.41 7.59 -6.74
N GLU A 4 -0.33 8.35 -6.73
CA GLU A 4 0.59 8.47 -5.60
C GLU A 4 0.36 9.82 -4.91
N PHE A 5 0.54 9.86 -3.58
CA PHE A 5 0.46 11.11 -2.84
C PHE A 5 1.26 11.03 -1.55
N SER A 6 1.61 12.20 -1.01
CA SER A 6 2.15 12.36 0.33
C SER A 6 1.54 13.59 1.02
N ILE A 7 1.63 13.62 2.34
CA ILE A 7 1.22 14.78 3.15
C ILE A 7 2.48 15.39 3.76
N PHE A 8 2.55 16.71 3.73
CA PHE A 8 3.61 17.49 4.38
C PHE A 8 3.01 18.59 5.26
N HIS A 9 3.35 18.57 6.54
CA HIS A 9 3.05 19.62 7.50
C HIS A 9 4.12 20.69 7.39
N HIS A 10 3.77 21.89 6.91
CA HIS A 10 4.77 22.92 6.59
C HIS A 10 4.73 24.13 7.54
N ASN A 11 3.61 24.34 8.25
CA ASN A 11 3.48 25.36 9.29
C ASN A 11 2.37 24.95 10.27
N ASP A 12 2.10 25.78 11.27
CA ASP A 12 1.18 25.44 12.35
C ASP A 12 -0.27 25.24 11.89
N LEU A 13 -0.72 26.01 10.88
CA LEU A 13 -2.12 26.09 10.47
C LEU A 13 -2.47 25.23 9.24
N GLN A 14 -1.49 24.96 8.39
CA GLN A 14 -1.70 24.37 7.07
C GLN A 14 -0.79 23.17 6.80
N SER A 15 -1.28 22.31 5.92
CA SER A 15 -0.57 21.14 5.41
C SER A 15 -0.73 21.08 3.89
N LYS A 16 0.11 20.31 3.21
CA LYS A 16 0.08 20.17 1.75
C LYS A 16 -0.09 18.70 1.39
N ILE A 17 -0.96 18.43 0.43
CA ILE A 17 -1.10 17.14 -0.24
C ILE A 17 -0.31 17.25 -1.54
N PHE A 18 0.78 16.50 -1.66
CA PHE A 18 1.47 16.31 -2.92
C PHE A 18 0.82 15.15 -3.65
N PHE A 19 0.52 15.32 -4.93
CA PHE A 19 -0.19 14.35 -5.73
C PHE A 19 0.54 14.07 -7.04
N LYS A 20 0.52 12.82 -7.49
CA LYS A 20 1.06 12.41 -8.80
C LYS A 20 0.22 11.29 -9.41
N ILE A 21 -0.11 11.40 -10.69
CA ILE A 21 -0.81 10.34 -11.45
C ILE A 21 -0.20 10.21 -12.85
N LYS A 22 -0.10 8.97 -13.35
CA LYS A 22 0.34 8.69 -14.72
C LYS A 22 -0.70 9.19 -15.72
N THR A 23 -0.28 9.88 -16.76
CA THR A 23 -1.20 10.32 -17.81
C THR A 23 -1.74 9.17 -18.65
N ALA A 24 -1.02 8.04 -18.71
CA ALA A 24 -1.49 6.80 -19.33
C ALA A 24 -2.72 6.18 -18.61
N ASP A 25 -2.96 6.56 -17.36
CA ASP A 25 -4.10 6.06 -16.58
C ASP A 25 -5.41 6.78 -16.90
N LEU A 26 -5.39 7.85 -17.70
CA LEU A 26 -6.52 8.73 -17.99
C LEU A 26 -7.17 8.44 -19.35
N LEU A 27 -8.46 8.73 -19.47
CA LEU A 27 -9.19 8.59 -20.73
C LEU A 27 -9.15 9.93 -21.46
N TYR A 28 -8.53 9.94 -22.63
CA TYR A 28 -8.51 11.10 -23.52
C TYR A 28 -9.63 10.97 -24.54
N THR A 29 -10.51 11.97 -24.59
CA THR A 29 -11.61 12.02 -25.54
C THR A 29 -11.57 13.31 -26.34
N ARG A 30 -12.21 13.33 -27.51
CA ARG A 30 -12.46 14.53 -28.29
C ARG A 30 -13.91 14.55 -28.72
N ASN A 31 -14.54 15.72 -28.68
CA ASN A 31 -15.92 15.88 -29.11
C ASN A 31 -16.03 16.17 -30.61
N ASP A 32 -14.95 16.66 -31.22
CA ASP A 32 -14.86 17.00 -32.64
C ASP A 32 -13.44 16.70 -33.14
N ARG A 33 -13.30 16.34 -34.42
CA ARG A 33 -12.03 16.13 -35.12
C ARG A 33 -11.18 17.39 -35.18
N THR A 34 -11.78 18.58 -35.11
CA THR A 34 -11.08 19.86 -35.10
C THR A 34 -10.37 20.17 -33.77
N ARG A 35 -10.71 19.45 -32.68
CA ARG A 35 -10.16 19.69 -31.34
C ARG A 35 -9.18 18.59 -30.93
N PRO A 36 -8.13 18.94 -30.16
CA PRO A 36 -7.25 17.94 -29.59
C PRO A 36 -8.00 17.07 -28.58
N PHE A 37 -7.57 15.81 -28.46
CA PHE A 37 -8.01 14.95 -27.38
C PHE A 37 -7.64 15.57 -26.03
N ASN A 38 -8.53 15.49 -25.06
CA ASN A 38 -8.30 16.01 -23.72
C ASN A 38 -8.74 15.02 -22.63
N ALA A 39 -8.11 15.12 -21.47
CA ALA A 39 -8.49 14.41 -20.26
C ALA A 39 -8.94 15.41 -19.20
N ASN A 40 -10.11 15.20 -18.59
CA ASN A 40 -10.64 16.08 -17.55
C ASN A 40 -10.63 15.33 -16.21
N LEU A 41 -10.00 15.92 -15.20
CA LEU A 41 -9.85 15.35 -13.87
C LEU A 41 -10.40 16.29 -12.81
N LYS A 42 -11.06 15.74 -11.81
CA LYS A 42 -11.36 16.42 -10.55
C LYS A 42 -10.58 15.74 -9.43
N LEU A 43 -9.74 16.50 -8.75
CA LEU A 43 -9.04 16.08 -7.54
C LEU A 43 -9.71 16.79 -6.36
N SER A 44 -10.22 16.04 -5.39
CA SER A 44 -10.85 16.61 -4.20
C SER A 44 -10.38 15.93 -2.94
N TYR A 45 -10.36 16.68 -1.84
CA TYR A 45 -10.14 16.15 -0.52
C TYR A 45 -11.25 16.57 0.43
N THR A 46 -11.51 15.72 1.42
CA THR A 46 -12.36 16.03 2.56
C THR A 46 -11.65 15.59 3.83
N LEU A 47 -11.45 16.52 4.76
CA LEU A 47 -10.81 16.29 6.04
C LEU A 47 -11.87 16.11 7.13
N TYR A 48 -11.70 15.07 7.92
CA TYR A 48 -12.52 14.75 9.07
C TYR A 48 -11.67 14.70 10.33
N THR A 49 -12.30 14.82 11.50
CA THR A 49 -11.66 14.52 12.79
C THR A 49 -11.18 13.07 12.87
N GLU A 50 -10.33 12.75 13.85
CA GLU A 50 -9.76 11.41 14.03
C GLU A 50 -10.82 10.29 14.05
N ASN A 51 -12.00 10.56 14.63
CA ASN A 51 -13.10 9.59 14.67
C ASN A 51 -13.82 9.41 13.31
N GLY A 52 -13.53 10.27 12.33
CA GLY A 52 -14.08 10.25 10.99
C GLY A 52 -15.51 10.77 10.87
N LYS A 53 -16.07 11.40 11.92
CA LYS A 53 -17.48 11.81 11.97
C LYS A 53 -17.71 13.28 11.64
N THR A 54 -16.86 14.17 12.15
CA THR A 54 -17.03 15.62 11.96
C THR A 54 -16.11 16.13 10.86
N TRP A 55 -16.69 16.88 9.93
CA TRP A 55 -15.98 17.57 8.86
C TRP A 55 -15.15 18.74 9.41
N ILE A 56 -13.92 18.93 8.90
CA ILE A 56 -13.00 20.01 9.29
C ILE A 56 -12.76 20.97 8.13
N ASP A 57 -12.43 20.43 6.95
CA ASP A 57 -12.03 21.19 5.77
C ASP A 57 -12.30 20.37 4.51
N SER A 58 -12.42 21.01 3.35
CA SER A 58 -12.46 20.35 2.05
C SER A 58 -12.03 21.29 0.94
N GLY A 59 -11.59 20.70 -0.16
CA GLY A 59 -11.20 21.46 -1.34
C GLY A 59 -11.19 20.59 -2.57
N SER A 60 -11.16 21.23 -3.74
CA SER A 60 -11.00 20.55 -5.01
C SER A 60 -10.29 21.40 -6.04
N ILE A 61 -9.56 20.74 -6.92
CA ILE A 61 -8.96 21.33 -8.11
C ILE A 61 -9.43 20.56 -9.34
N PHE A 62 -9.75 21.30 -10.39
CA PHE A 62 -10.05 20.74 -11.71
C PHE A 62 -8.81 20.83 -12.57
N TRP A 63 -8.50 19.74 -13.25
CA TRP A 63 -7.34 19.65 -14.12
C TRP A 63 -7.77 19.20 -15.50
N LYS A 64 -7.22 19.85 -16.54
CA LYS A 64 -7.51 19.53 -17.92
C LYS A 64 -6.19 19.33 -18.67
N ASP A 65 -5.99 18.12 -19.16
CA ASP A 65 -4.88 17.79 -20.04
C ASP A 65 -5.28 17.90 -21.49
N PHE A 66 -4.31 18.22 -22.33
CA PHE A 66 -4.43 18.00 -23.77
C PHE A 66 -3.41 16.98 -24.24
N TYR A 67 -3.84 16.06 -25.09
CA TYR A 67 -2.95 15.11 -25.73
C TYR A 67 -2.06 15.86 -26.73
N THR A 68 -0.75 15.86 -26.49
CA THR A 68 0.27 16.51 -27.32
C THR A 68 1.34 15.50 -27.72
N THR A 69 2.15 15.83 -28.73
CA THR A 69 3.29 14.99 -29.16
C THR A 69 4.32 14.81 -28.05
N ASN A 70 4.58 15.85 -27.26
CA ASN A 70 5.48 15.84 -26.10
C ASN A 70 4.69 15.70 -24.78
N LYS A 71 3.88 14.65 -24.69
CA LYS A 71 3.03 14.40 -23.53
C LYS A 71 3.87 14.13 -22.27
N LYS A 72 3.60 14.86 -21.19
CA LYS A 72 4.18 14.55 -19.87
C LYS A 72 3.74 13.15 -19.42
N GLU A 73 4.67 12.38 -18.88
CA GLU A 73 4.36 11.04 -18.34
C GLU A 73 3.41 11.13 -17.12
N PHE A 74 3.51 12.22 -16.36
CA PHE A 74 2.75 12.41 -15.12
C PHE A 74 2.08 13.78 -15.06
N ILE A 75 0.99 13.81 -14.30
CA ILE A 75 0.37 15.03 -13.77
C ILE A 75 0.63 15.05 -12.28
N ASP A 76 1.24 16.13 -11.82
CA ASP A 76 1.55 16.39 -10.43
C ASP A 76 0.96 17.74 -9.97
N THR A 77 0.50 17.78 -8.73
CA THR A 77 -0.08 19.00 -8.15
C THR A 77 0.06 19.03 -6.64
N VAL A 78 -0.18 20.20 -6.05
CA VAL A 78 -0.13 20.42 -4.62
C VAL A 78 -1.43 21.08 -4.18
N ILE A 79 -2.12 20.47 -3.21
CA ILE A 79 -3.35 21.00 -2.65
C ILE A 79 -3.12 21.32 -1.17
N PRO A 80 -3.19 22.60 -0.76
CA PRO A 80 -3.12 22.95 0.65
C PRO A 80 -4.43 22.59 1.36
N PHE A 81 -4.36 22.26 2.65
CA PHE A 81 -5.52 22.10 3.53
C PHE A 81 -5.23 22.62 4.93
N ASN A 82 -6.28 23.05 5.62
CA ASN A 82 -6.16 23.64 6.95
C ASN A 82 -6.29 22.56 8.04
N LEU A 83 -5.32 22.53 8.94
CA LEU A 83 -5.33 21.70 10.15
C LEU A 83 -4.32 22.26 11.13
N ASN A 84 -4.75 22.61 12.35
CA ASN A 84 -3.84 23.09 13.40
C ASN A 84 -2.94 21.95 13.91
N VAL A 85 -1.75 22.30 14.41
CA VAL A 85 -0.85 21.38 15.12
C VAL A 85 -1.53 20.72 16.33
N ASN A 86 -0.94 19.63 16.81
CA ASN A 86 -1.46 18.80 17.91
C ASN A 86 -2.79 18.11 17.61
N LYS A 87 -3.10 17.88 16.32
CA LYS A 87 -4.33 17.19 15.88
C LYS A 87 -4.02 15.93 15.09
N LEU A 88 -4.90 14.94 15.26
CA LEU A 88 -5.04 13.79 14.39
C LEU A 88 -6.34 13.94 13.58
N ALA A 89 -6.31 13.54 12.32
CA ALA A 89 -7.44 13.68 11.40
C ALA A 89 -7.48 12.53 10.37
N LYS A 90 -8.58 12.42 9.63
CA LYS A 90 -8.73 11.49 8.50
C LYS A 90 -8.97 12.27 7.23
N LEU A 91 -8.12 12.07 6.23
CA LEU A 91 -8.23 12.71 4.93
C LEU A 91 -8.79 11.71 3.92
N LYS A 92 -9.98 11.99 3.39
CA LYS A 92 -10.55 11.29 2.23
C LYS A 92 -10.10 12.01 0.97
N LEU A 93 -9.32 11.33 0.13
CA LEU A 93 -8.91 11.78 -1.20
C LEU A 93 -9.81 11.12 -2.24
N SER A 94 -10.35 11.90 -3.18
CA SER A 94 -11.17 11.42 -4.29
C SER A 94 -10.66 12.02 -5.60
N ILE A 95 -10.41 11.16 -6.58
CA ILE A 95 -9.90 11.54 -7.91
C ILE A 95 -10.83 10.97 -8.95
N THR A 96 -11.49 11.84 -9.70
CA THR A 96 -12.49 11.47 -10.70
C THR A 96 -11.96 11.81 -12.08
N ASP A 97 -11.85 10.79 -12.94
CA ASP A 97 -11.74 10.97 -14.38
C ASP A 97 -13.14 11.27 -14.92
N LEU A 98 -13.34 12.53 -15.30
CA LEU A 98 -14.63 13.08 -15.72
C LEU A 98 -15.05 12.61 -17.12
N ASN A 99 -14.12 12.06 -17.91
CA ASN A 99 -14.45 11.57 -19.25
C ASN A 99 -15.08 10.17 -19.21
N ARG A 100 -14.80 9.38 -18.17
CA ARG A 100 -15.38 8.03 -17.99
C ARG A 100 -16.19 7.85 -16.70
N PHE A 101 -16.37 8.93 -15.94
CA PHE A 101 -17.05 8.95 -14.64
C PHE A 101 -16.52 7.92 -13.64
N ARG A 102 -15.20 7.67 -13.64
CA ARG A 102 -14.56 6.73 -12.71
C ARG A 102 -13.85 7.50 -11.60
N THR A 103 -14.20 7.18 -10.36
CA THR A 103 -13.57 7.76 -9.17
C THR A 103 -12.67 6.74 -8.49
N TYR A 104 -11.47 7.17 -8.12
CA TYR A 104 -10.60 6.50 -7.16
C TYR A 104 -10.71 7.23 -5.81
N GLU A 105 -10.96 6.50 -4.73
CA GLU A 105 -11.01 7.07 -3.38
C GLU A 105 -10.02 6.37 -2.45
N ARG A 106 -9.42 7.14 -1.53
CA ARG A 106 -8.56 6.59 -0.46
C ARG A 106 -8.70 7.44 0.79
N VAL A 107 -8.78 6.77 1.94
CA VAL A 107 -8.74 7.42 3.25
C VAL A 107 -7.36 7.24 3.87
N VAL A 108 -6.80 8.31 4.42
CA VAL A 108 -5.45 8.39 4.95
C VAL A 108 -5.49 9.04 6.34
N ASP A 109 -4.74 8.49 7.27
CA ASP A 109 -4.58 9.11 8.58
C ASP A 109 -3.61 10.31 8.47
N VAL A 110 -4.01 11.44 9.04
CA VAL A 110 -3.21 12.67 9.13
C VAL A 110 -2.75 12.82 10.57
N ASN A 111 -1.43 12.80 10.77
CA ASN A 111 -0.81 12.97 12.07
C ASN A 111 -0.01 14.27 12.10
N LYS A 112 -0.68 15.35 12.48
CA LYS A 112 -0.07 16.66 12.74
C LYS A 112 0.19 16.89 14.23
N LYS A 113 0.39 15.80 14.98
CA LYS A 113 0.66 15.82 16.42
C LYS A 113 2.11 15.40 16.73
N ASP A 114 2.60 14.37 16.05
CA ASP A 114 3.94 13.83 16.26
C ASP A 114 4.92 14.41 15.22
N VAL A 115 5.74 15.37 15.62
CA VAL A 115 6.72 16.06 14.74
C VAL A 115 7.78 15.14 14.14
N TYR A 116 7.94 13.92 14.69
CA TYR A 116 8.85 12.89 14.18
C TYR A 116 8.18 11.95 13.17
N HIS A 117 6.87 12.09 12.97
CA HIS A 117 6.13 11.33 11.99
C HIS A 117 6.55 11.69 10.56
N ARG A 118 6.52 10.70 9.66
CA ARG A 118 6.86 10.84 8.23
C ARG A 118 6.26 12.07 7.53
N GLN A 119 5.05 12.48 7.93
CA GLN A 119 4.32 13.61 7.34
C GLN A 119 4.90 14.99 7.70
N PHE A 120 5.86 15.07 8.62
CA PHE A 120 6.62 16.30 8.92
C PHE A 120 7.89 16.43 8.10
N PHE A 121 8.24 15.42 7.30
CA PHE A 121 9.45 15.41 6.47
C PHE A 121 9.08 15.53 4.99
N LEU A 122 9.49 16.60 4.34
CA LEU A 122 9.49 16.68 2.88
C LEU A 122 10.81 16.09 2.39
N ILE A 123 10.75 14.98 1.67
CA ILE A 123 11.94 14.27 1.19
C ILE A 123 12.01 14.44 -0.32
N LYS A 124 13.15 14.93 -0.80
CA LYS A 124 13.43 15.13 -2.22
C LYS A 124 14.71 14.44 -2.62
N ASP A 125 14.83 14.11 -3.91
CA ASP A 125 16.09 13.72 -4.50
C ASP A 125 16.90 14.92 -5.02
N THR A 126 18.09 14.66 -5.54
CA THR A 126 18.99 15.68 -6.09
C THR A 126 18.40 16.45 -7.27
N ASN A 127 17.39 15.90 -7.94
CA ASN A 127 16.68 16.54 -9.05
C ASN A 127 15.41 17.27 -8.57
N ASN A 128 15.25 17.47 -7.26
CA ASN A 128 14.07 18.06 -6.61
C ASN A 128 12.78 17.24 -6.76
N HIS A 129 12.82 15.98 -7.20
CA HIS A 129 11.62 15.15 -7.22
C HIS A 129 11.28 14.69 -5.80
N ILE A 130 10.00 14.82 -5.46
CA ILE A 130 9.50 14.46 -4.13
C ILE A 130 9.34 12.95 -4.01
N LEU A 131 9.85 12.39 -2.92
CA LEU A 131 9.60 11.01 -2.54
C LEU A 131 8.20 10.90 -1.91
N LEU A 132 7.23 10.43 -2.70
CA LEU A 132 5.83 10.32 -2.27
C LEU A 132 5.55 9.08 -1.41
N ASN A 133 6.38 8.04 -1.54
CA ASN A 133 6.23 6.79 -0.82
C ASN A 133 7.26 6.64 0.31
N ASN A 134 7.14 5.57 1.10
CA ASN A 134 8.11 5.22 2.15
C ASN A 134 9.12 4.17 1.67
N TYR A 135 9.31 4.04 0.36
CA TYR A 135 10.28 3.14 -0.23
C TYR A 135 11.06 3.84 -1.34
N TYR A 136 12.27 3.34 -1.58
CA TYR A 136 13.20 3.81 -2.61
C TYR A 136 13.94 2.60 -3.20
N THR A 137 14.84 2.85 -4.16
CA THR A 137 15.56 1.81 -4.89
C THR A 137 17.03 2.20 -5.04
N GLY A 138 17.93 1.25 -4.82
CA GLY A 138 19.39 1.46 -4.91
C GLY A 138 19.91 2.50 -3.91
N SER A 139 21.14 2.97 -4.09
CA SER A 139 21.67 4.09 -3.32
C SER A 139 21.02 5.39 -3.79
N LYS A 140 20.62 6.26 -2.85
CA LYS A 140 19.96 7.51 -3.21
C LYS A 140 20.36 8.66 -2.29
N HIS A 141 20.85 9.73 -2.90
CA HIS A 141 21.05 11.02 -2.23
C HIS A 141 19.69 11.71 -2.08
N ILE A 142 19.35 12.07 -0.84
CA ILE A 142 18.11 12.75 -0.51
C ILE A 142 18.38 14.00 0.30
N ASN A 143 17.50 14.98 0.15
CA ASN A 143 17.37 16.13 1.03
C ASN A 143 16.07 15.98 1.84
N MET A 144 16.18 16.11 3.16
CA MET A 144 15.05 16.07 4.08
C MET A 144 14.80 17.45 4.67
N THR A 145 13.59 17.97 4.49
CA THR A 145 13.14 19.22 5.10
C THR A 145 12.14 18.96 6.21
N ASN A 146 12.36 19.52 7.40
CA ASN A 146 11.39 19.57 8.50
C ASN A 146 11.36 21.00 9.05
N ASN A 147 10.17 21.61 9.13
CA ASN A 147 10.01 23.00 9.56
C ASN A 147 9.84 23.17 11.08
N PHE A 148 9.71 22.07 11.81
CA PHE A 148 9.42 22.05 13.26
C PHE A 148 10.61 21.56 14.07
N LEU A 149 11.44 20.70 13.48
CA LEU A 149 12.69 20.24 14.08
C LEU A 149 13.82 21.17 13.65
N THR A 150 14.35 21.96 14.58
CA THR A 150 15.55 22.77 14.37
C THR A 150 16.54 22.47 15.48
N ASN A 151 17.79 22.17 15.11
CA ASN A 151 18.91 21.93 16.03
C ASN A 151 18.67 20.78 17.00
N GLN A 152 18.05 19.70 16.51
CA GLN A 152 17.92 18.44 17.26
C GLN A 152 18.75 17.35 16.59
N SER A 153 19.33 16.46 17.37
CA SER A 153 19.98 15.28 16.81
C SER A 153 18.96 14.16 16.64
N ILE A 154 18.94 13.54 15.46
CA ILE A 154 18.19 12.32 15.21
C ILE A 154 19.13 11.12 15.12
N TYR A 155 18.66 9.96 15.55
CA TYR A 155 19.35 8.70 15.38
C TYR A 155 18.88 8.02 14.12
N VAL A 156 19.83 7.52 13.34
CA VAL A 156 19.58 6.82 12.10
C VAL A 156 20.16 5.42 12.19
N ASN A 157 19.32 4.42 11.91
CA ASN A 157 19.72 3.02 11.94
C ASN A 157 19.50 2.37 10.58
N ASN A 158 20.57 1.86 9.99
CA ASN A 158 20.53 1.08 8.76
C ASN A 158 20.38 -0.40 9.13
N ASN A 159 19.29 -1.01 8.68
CA ASN A 159 18.92 -2.37 9.03
C ASN A 159 18.79 -3.22 7.76
N ASP A 160 19.34 -4.43 7.78
CA ASP A 160 19.17 -5.40 6.69
C ASP A 160 18.39 -6.63 7.17
N ILE A 161 17.36 -6.37 7.97
CA ILE A 161 16.53 -7.44 8.54
C ILE A 161 15.61 -7.99 7.45
N ASN A 162 15.77 -9.27 7.15
CA ASN A 162 14.85 -9.98 6.27
C ASN A 162 13.62 -10.49 7.04
N PHE A 163 12.48 -9.85 6.81
CA PHE A 163 11.22 -10.25 7.45
C PHE A 163 10.58 -11.45 6.73
N PRO A 164 10.11 -12.47 7.49
CA PRO A 164 9.50 -13.65 6.89
C PRO A 164 8.18 -13.31 6.20
N VAL A 165 7.84 -14.09 5.18
CA VAL A 165 6.53 -14.06 4.52
C VAL A 165 5.42 -14.48 5.48
N ALA A 166 4.22 -13.92 5.31
CA ALA A 166 3.02 -14.29 6.05
C ALA A 166 2.79 -15.81 6.08
N LEU A 167 2.48 -16.29 7.29
CA LEU A 167 2.11 -17.68 7.51
C LEU A 167 0.66 -17.92 7.10
N PRO A 168 0.30 -19.15 6.68
CA PRO A 168 -1.07 -19.52 6.33
C PRO A 168 -2.09 -19.11 7.40
N PRO A 169 -3.36 -18.86 7.02
CA PRO A 169 -4.36 -18.28 7.91
C PRO A 169 -4.77 -19.19 9.09
N PHE A 170 -4.43 -20.48 9.04
CA PHE A 170 -4.70 -21.47 10.09
C PHE A 170 -3.45 -21.86 10.88
N SER A 171 -2.32 -21.17 10.68
CA SER A 171 -1.07 -21.43 11.42
C SER A 171 -1.23 -21.09 12.90
N LYS A 172 -0.65 -21.92 13.77
CA LYS A 172 -0.54 -21.67 15.22
C LYS A 172 0.78 -21.00 15.63
N ALA A 173 1.72 -20.84 14.71
CA ALA A 173 3.01 -20.25 15.01
C ALA A 173 2.87 -18.75 15.27
N ARG A 174 3.55 -18.27 16.32
CA ARG A 174 3.60 -16.85 16.66
C ARG A 174 4.53 -16.12 15.71
N ARG A 175 4.20 -14.86 15.38
CA ARG A 175 5.15 -13.99 14.70
C ARG A 175 6.35 -13.70 15.62
N PRO A 176 7.57 -13.61 15.06
CA PRO A 176 8.72 -13.14 15.82
C PRO A 176 8.48 -11.71 16.31
N SER A 177 8.96 -11.39 17.51
CA SER A 177 8.98 -9.99 17.96
C SER A 177 9.87 -9.17 17.05
N PHE A 178 9.52 -7.91 16.81
CA PHE A 178 10.42 -7.00 16.10
C PHE A 178 11.74 -6.95 16.87
N PRO A 179 12.88 -7.19 16.20
CA PRO A 179 14.15 -7.00 16.85
C PRO A 179 14.20 -5.55 17.32
N LYS A 180 14.60 -5.34 18.59
CA LYS A 180 15.08 -4.01 18.98
C LYS A 180 16.18 -3.67 17.99
N ALA A 181 16.14 -2.48 17.40
CA ALA A 181 17.12 -2.10 16.39
C ALA A 181 18.53 -2.23 17.01
N THR A 182 19.23 -3.31 16.64
CA THR A 182 20.53 -3.72 17.20
C THR A 182 21.70 -3.16 16.39
N GLY A 183 21.42 -2.42 15.31
CA GLY A 183 22.43 -1.74 14.51
C GLY A 183 23.07 -0.57 15.24
N GLN A 184 24.30 -0.24 14.84
CA GLN A 184 24.96 1.00 15.27
C GLN A 184 24.13 2.20 14.81
N TYR A 185 23.67 3.00 15.77
CA TYR A 185 22.98 4.25 15.45
C TYR A 185 24.01 5.28 15.02
N LYS A 186 23.81 5.88 13.85
CA LYS A 186 24.48 7.11 13.48
C LYS A 186 23.66 8.27 14.01
N ARG A 187 24.25 9.10 14.85
CA ARG A 187 23.67 10.39 15.25
C ARG A 187 23.90 11.41 14.14
N ILE A 188 22.86 12.13 13.77
CA ILE A 188 22.90 13.19 12.76
C ILE A 188 22.27 14.43 13.37
N ASP A 189 22.96 15.56 13.28
CA ASP A 189 22.38 16.83 13.65
C ASP A 189 21.42 17.26 12.55
N PHE A 190 20.13 17.28 12.89
CA PHE A 190 19.08 17.64 11.96
C PHE A 190 18.86 19.15 12.03
N HIS A 191 19.28 19.81 10.95
CA HIS A 191 18.88 21.18 10.65
C HIS A 191 17.61 21.17 9.79
N LYS A 192 17.02 22.35 9.57
CA LYS A 192 15.80 22.50 8.75
C LYS A 192 15.86 21.75 7.41
N ASN A 193 17.02 21.77 6.75
CA ASN A 193 17.33 20.97 5.57
C ASN A 193 18.56 20.13 5.87
N THR A 194 18.46 18.82 5.71
CA THR A 194 19.57 17.89 5.98
C THR A 194 19.71 16.90 4.83
N ASP A 195 20.93 16.80 4.29
CA ASP A 195 21.25 15.82 3.25
C ASP A 195 21.60 14.47 3.87
N PHE A 196 21.18 13.40 3.20
CA PHE A 196 21.43 12.03 3.64
C PHE A 196 21.60 11.10 2.44
N VAL A 197 22.48 10.12 2.56
CA VAL A 197 22.68 9.07 1.56
C VAL A 197 22.02 7.79 2.04
N LEU A 198 20.97 7.38 1.34
CA LEU A 198 20.29 6.13 1.60
C LEU A 198 21.12 4.93 1.08
N PRO A 199 21.26 3.84 1.85
CA PRO A 199 22.06 2.67 1.49
C PRO A 199 21.41 1.84 0.37
N GLU A 200 22.21 1.01 -0.30
CA GLU A 200 21.77 0.16 -1.42
C GLU A 200 20.89 -1.03 -1.00
N ASN A 201 20.91 -1.43 0.27
CA ASN A 201 20.19 -2.58 0.79
C ASN A 201 19.49 -2.27 2.10
N GLY A 202 18.49 -3.09 2.44
CA GLY A 202 17.77 -3.02 3.70
C GLY A 202 16.84 -1.81 3.81
N PHE A 203 16.80 -1.19 4.97
CA PHE A 203 15.98 0.00 5.23
C PHE A 203 16.64 0.92 6.25
N VAL A 204 16.23 2.17 6.23
CA VAL A 204 16.72 3.21 7.14
C VAL A 204 15.59 3.58 8.10
N TYR A 205 15.86 3.54 9.40
CA TYR A 205 14.92 3.99 10.43
C TYR A 205 15.46 5.27 11.10
N PHE A 206 14.70 6.36 10.96
CA PHE A 206 14.97 7.66 11.55
C PHE A 206 14.15 7.80 12.84
N GLN A 207 14.80 8.08 13.96
CA GLN A 207 14.16 8.20 15.27
C GLN A 207 14.78 9.32 16.11
N ILE A 208 14.02 9.88 17.05
CA ILE A 208 14.52 10.91 17.95
C ILE A 208 15.28 10.35 19.16
N ASP A 209 14.83 9.21 19.67
CA ASP A 209 15.38 8.55 20.83
C ASP A 209 15.33 7.04 20.61
N THR A 210 16.48 6.38 20.80
CA THR A 210 16.70 4.93 20.75
C THR A 210 15.81 4.11 21.70
N LEU A 211 15.21 4.75 22.70
CA LEU A 211 14.29 4.13 23.65
C LEU A 211 12.83 4.18 23.21
N THR A 212 12.51 4.95 22.17
CA THR A 212 11.13 5.17 21.69
C THR A 212 10.96 4.66 20.26
N ASN A 213 9.74 4.31 19.90
CA ASN A 213 9.39 3.95 18.52
C ASN A 213 8.94 5.17 17.68
N GLN A 214 9.29 6.40 18.10
CA GLN A 214 8.88 7.62 17.42
C GLN A 214 9.82 7.94 16.27
N GLY A 215 9.28 7.96 15.06
CA GLY A 215 10.07 8.15 13.86
C GLY A 215 9.39 7.67 12.58
N PHE A 216 10.21 7.45 11.56
CA PHE A 216 9.75 6.87 10.29
C PHE A 216 10.85 6.06 9.62
N SER A 217 10.44 5.15 8.74
CA SER A 217 11.37 4.32 7.95
C SER A 217 11.26 4.59 6.46
N LEU A 218 12.37 4.40 5.75
CA LEU A 218 12.43 4.31 4.30
C LEU A 218 12.99 2.95 3.92
N PHE A 219 12.25 2.17 3.14
CA PHE A 219 12.60 0.80 2.75
C PHE A 219 13.22 0.76 1.36
N ASN A 220 14.37 0.08 1.22
CA ASN A 220 14.91 -0.21 -0.10
C ASN A 220 14.23 -1.47 -0.63
N PHE A 221 13.40 -1.30 -1.65
CA PHE A 221 12.80 -2.42 -2.36
C PHE A 221 13.41 -2.54 -3.74
N ASN A 222 13.01 -3.58 -4.46
CA ASN A 222 13.54 -3.83 -5.79
C ASN A 222 13.30 -2.65 -6.76
N PRO A 223 14.12 -2.49 -7.82
CA PRO A 223 14.08 -1.34 -8.73
C PRO A 223 12.73 -1.04 -9.39
N TYR A 224 11.89 -2.06 -9.57
CA TYR A 224 10.62 -1.94 -10.27
C TYR A 224 9.41 -1.95 -9.33
N PHE A 225 9.65 -2.00 -8.01
CA PHE A 225 8.61 -2.00 -7.00
C PHE A 225 7.68 -0.80 -7.20
N PRO A 226 6.34 -0.97 -7.10
CA PRO A 226 5.61 -2.16 -6.63
C PRO A 226 5.36 -3.26 -7.68
N HIS A 227 5.86 -3.09 -8.91
CA HIS A 227 5.69 -4.02 -10.02
C HIS A 227 6.73 -5.14 -10.03
N LEU A 228 6.40 -6.23 -10.71
CA LEU A 228 7.29 -7.39 -10.85
C LEU A 228 7.77 -7.48 -12.30
N LYS A 229 8.92 -6.87 -12.59
CA LYS A 229 9.51 -6.93 -13.94
C LYS A 229 10.64 -7.96 -14.05
N ASP A 230 11.31 -8.26 -12.94
CA ASP A 230 12.41 -9.23 -12.93
C ASP A 230 11.87 -10.65 -12.72
N PRO A 231 12.28 -11.63 -13.55
CA PRO A 231 11.83 -13.02 -13.42
C PRO A 231 12.08 -13.64 -12.04
N GLU A 232 13.16 -13.26 -11.36
CA GLU A 232 13.47 -13.71 -10.00
C GLU A 232 12.39 -13.34 -9.00
N GLN A 233 11.73 -12.19 -9.18
CA GLN A 233 10.68 -11.71 -8.28
C GLN A 233 9.35 -12.47 -8.47
N LEU A 234 9.22 -13.24 -9.55
CA LEU A 234 8.04 -14.05 -9.82
C LEU A 234 8.05 -15.35 -9.00
N ILE A 235 9.22 -15.81 -8.53
CA ILE A 235 9.34 -17.04 -7.74
C ILE A 235 8.79 -16.88 -6.32
N PRO A 236 9.21 -15.89 -5.49
CA PRO A 236 8.84 -15.85 -4.08
C PRO A 236 7.33 -15.89 -3.79
N PRO A 237 6.45 -15.18 -4.54
CA PRO A 237 5.01 -15.26 -4.35
C PRO A 237 4.43 -16.67 -4.51
N LEU A 238 5.02 -17.53 -5.36
CA LEU A 238 4.58 -18.92 -5.55
C LEU A 238 4.63 -19.75 -4.26
N ARG A 239 5.33 -19.28 -3.22
CA ARG A 239 5.35 -19.91 -1.90
C ARG A 239 3.96 -20.20 -1.35
N PHE A 240 2.95 -19.37 -1.68
CA PHE A 240 1.58 -19.56 -1.22
C PHE A 240 0.84 -20.70 -1.95
N LEU A 241 1.29 -21.09 -3.14
CA LEU A 241 0.69 -22.16 -3.94
C LEU A 241 1.45 -23.48 -3.84
N CYS A 242 2.74 -23.43 -3.49
CA CYS A 242 3.64 -24.59 -3.52
C CYS A 242 3.74 -25.31 -2.17
N THR A 243 4.01 -26.62 -2.23
CA THR A 243 4.50 -27.34 -1.06
C THR A 243 5.91 -26.86 -0.69
N LYS A 244 6.39 -27.18 0.51
CA LYS A 244 7.75 -26.80 0.95
C LYS A 244 8.82 -27.35 0.01
N GLU A 245 8.67 -28.60 -0.44
CA GLU A 245 9.61 -29.27 -1.33
C GLU A 245 9.55 -28.72 -2.76
N GLU A 246 8.35 -28.51 -3.30
CA GLU A 246 8.15 -27.91 -4.63
C GLU A 246 8.77 -26.51 -4.68
N PHE A 247 8.52 -25.68 -3.66
CA PHE A 247 9.08 -24.33 -3.59
C PHE A 247 10.61 -24.34 -3.50
N LYS A 248 11.21 -25.25 -2.71
CA LYS A 248 12.68 -25.36 -2.61
C LYS A 248 13.31 -25.71 -3.96
N LYS A 249 12.67 -26.60 -4.74
CA LYS A 249 13.14 -26.95 -6.09
C LYS A 249 13.06 -25.75 -7.04
N ILE A 250 11.95 -25.01 -7.01
CA ILE A 250 11.74 -23.80 -7.83
C ILE A 250 12.75 -22.71 -7.46
N ALA A 251 12.94 -22.44 -6.17
CA ALA A 251 13.81 -21.35 -5.69
C ALA A 251 15.30 -21.58 -5.94
N ASN A 252 15.75 -22.84 -6.06
CA ASN A 252 17.15 -23.19 -6.29
C ASN A 252 17.51 -23.34 -7.78
N GLY A 253 16.54 -23.22 -8.69
CA GLY A 253 16.81 -23.42 -10.11
C GLY A 253 17.45 -22.19 -10.76
N SER A 254 18.23 -22.42 -11.82
CA SER A 254 19.11 -21.42 -12.45
C SER A 254 18.42 -20.52 -13.49
N ASP A 255 17.23 -20.89 -13.98
CA ASP A 255 16.45 -20.11 -14.95
C ASP A 255 15.06 -19.75 -14.39
N PRO A 256 14.94 -18.63 -13.65
CA PRO A 256 13.71 -18.24 -12.98
C PRO A 256 12.51 -18.10 -13.92
N LYS A 257 12.75 -17.60 -15.14
CA LYS A 257 11.68 -17.35 -16.11
C LYS A 257 11.07 -18.67 -16.58
N ASN A 258 11.92 -19.59 -17.05
CA ASN A 258 11.48 -20.89 -17.53
C ASN A 258 10.83 -21.71 -16.41
N ILE A 259 11.37 -21.65 -15.18
CA ILE A 259 10.79 -22.34 -14.01
C ILE A 259 9.38 -21.85 -13.72
N VAL A 260 9.15 -20.54 -13.74
CA VAL A 260 7.82 -19.95 -13.50
C VAL A 260 6.87 -20.35 -14.62
N ASP A 261 7.28 -20.25 -15.89
CA ASP A 261 6.46 -20.65 -17.03
C ASP A 261 6.08 -22.13 -16.96
N GLN A 262 7.04 -23.01 -16.68
CA GLN A 262 6.80 -24.45 -16.49
C GLN A 262 5.88 -24.74 -15.31
N PHE A 263 6.03 -24.01 -14.19
CA PHE A 263 5.14 -24.15 -13.04
C PHE A 263 3.68 -23.91 -13.46
N TRP A 264 3.39 -22.82 -14.16
CA TRP A 264 2.03 -22.48 -14.56
C TRP A 264 1.49 -23.38 -15.68
N LEU A 265 2.33 -23.75 -16.65
CA LEU A 265 1.98 -24.72 -17.71
C LEU A 265 1.67 -26.09 -17.11
N SER A 266 2.35 -26.52 -16.04
CA SER A 266 2.04 -27.79 -15.38
C SER A 266 0.64 -27.83 -14.74
N LYS A 267 0.00 -26.68 -14.52
CA LYS A 267 -1.33 -26.59 -13.86
C LYS A 267 -2.48 -26.61 -14.86
N THR A 268 -2.21 -26.53 -16.17
CA THR A 268 -3.25 -26.46 -17.19
C THR A 268 -2.78 -26.99 -18.53
N SER A 269 -3.66 -27.66 -19.28
CA SER A 269 -3.37 -28.14 -20.63
C SER A 269 -3.42 -27.07 -21.71
N SER A 270 -3.81 -25.83 -21.38
CA SER A 270 -3.98 -24.73 -22.34
C SER A 270 -3.02 -23.58 -22.04
N MET A 271 -2.21 -23.22 -23.05
CA MET A 271 -1.30 -22.09 -22.98
C MET A 271 -2.03 -20.75 -22.73
N GLU A 272 -3.23 -20.58 -23.29
CA GLU A 272 -4.05 -19.38 -23.06
C GLU A 272 -4.49 -19.29 -21.59
N ARG A 273 -4.93 -20.41 -21.01
CA ARG A 273 -5.30 -20.47 -19.58
C ARG A 273 -4.09 -20.19 -18.70
N ALA A 274 -2.91 -20.71 -19.03
CA ALA A 274 -1.67 -20.43 -18.29
C ALA A 274 -1.35 -18.93 -18.30
N ARG A 275 -1.42 -18.27 -19.47
CA ARG A 275 -1.22 -16.82 -19.58
C ARG A 275 -2.21 -16.03 -18.72
N ASN A 276 -3.49 -16.42 -18.71
CA ASN A 276 -4.50 -15.76 -17.88
C ASN A 276 -4.25 -15.94 -16.37
N LEU A 277 -3.79 -17.13 -15.95
CA LEU A 277 -3.43 -17.42 -14.56
C LEU A 277 -2.24 -16.57 -14.12
N ILE A 278 -1.16 -16.56 -14.90
CA ILE A 278 0.04 -15.74 -14.67
C ILE A 278 -0.37 -14.28 -14.51
N LYS A 279 -1.08 -13.74 -15.51
CA LYS A 279 -1.53 -12.34 -15.52
C LYS A 279 -2.35 -12.02 -14.26
N THR A 280 -3.32 -12.86 -13.93
CA THR A 280 -4.21 -12.61 -12.79
C THR A 280 -3.47 -12.72 -11.46
N TYR A 281 -2.66 -13.76 -11.28
CA TYR A 281 -1.94 -14.01 -10.05
C TYR A 281 -0.96 -12.88 -9.75
N TYR A 282 -0.06 -12.57 -10.68
CA TYR A 282 0.93 -11.50 -10.46
C TYR A 282 0.30 -10.11 -10.44
N SER A 283 -0.80 -9.87 -11.15
CA SER A 283 -1.57 -8.62 -10.97
C SER A 283 -2.11 -8.47 -9.54
N ARG A 284 -2.51 -9.57 -8.87
CA ARG A 284 -2.88 -9.51 -7.45
C ARG A 284 -1.67 -9.29 -6.55
N VAL A 285 -0.50 -9.84 -6.89
CA VAL A 285 0.75 -9.60 -6.15
C VAL A 285 1.16 -8.13 -6.21
N GLU A 286 1.17 -7.52 -7.40
CA GLU A 286 1.45 -6.09 -7.55
C GLU A 286 0.41 -5.23 -6.81
N LYS A 287 -0.86 -5.62 -6.85
CA LYS A 287 -1.90 -4.90 -6.11
C LYS A 287 -1.71 -4.99 -4.60
N ALA A 288 -1.25 -6.15 -4.10
CA ALA A 288 -0.88 -6.29 -2.71
C ALA A 288 0.29 -5.37 -2.34
N ASN A 289 1.32 -5.26 -3.19
CA ASN A 289 2.43 -4.32 -3.00
C ASN A 289 1.96 -2.86 -2.96
N GLU A 290 1.02 -2.46 -3.81
CA GLU A 290 0.49 -1.09 -3.78
C GLU A 290 -0.30 -0.77 -2.50
N MET A 291 -1.06 -1.73 -1.98
CA MET A 291 -2.04 -1.47 -0.92
C MET A 291 -1.53 -1.79 0.49
N PHE A 292 -0.75 -2.85 0.63
CA PHE A 292 -0.47 -3.47 1.93
C PHE A 292 0.98 -3.40 2.35
N THR A 293 1.82 -2.69 1.59
CA THR A 293 3.23 -2.49 1.96
C THR A 293 3.36 -1.86 3.34
N SER A 294 4.24 -2.45 4.12
CA SER A 294 4.52 -2.11 5.51
C SER A 294 6.03 -2.02 5.69
N HIS A 295 6.58 -2.69 6.70
CA HIS A 295 8.01 -2.95 6.89
C HIS A 295 8.57 -4.06 5.97
N LEU A 296 7.68 -4.66 5.17
CA LEU A 296 7.95 -5.63 4.12
C LEU A 296 7.05 -5.31 2.91
N GLU A 297 7.39 -5.90 1.77
CA GLU A 297 6.60 -5.83 0.55
C GLU A 297 5.17 -6.30 0.80
N GLY A 298 4.20 -5.59 0.23
CA GLY A 298 2.78 -5.86 0.50
C GLY A 298 2.34 -7.29 0.25
N TRP A 299 2.90 -7.98 -0.76
CA TRP A 299 2.60 -9.40 -1.02
C TRP A 299 2.98 -10.35 0.11
N LYS A 300 4.00 -10.00 0.90
CA LYS A 300 4.46 -10.80 2.04
C LYS A 300 3.58 -10.62 3.27
N THR A 301 2.71 -9.60 3.32
CA THR A 301 1.86 -9.30 4.49
C THR A 301 0.66 -10.24 4.58
N ASP A 302 0.02 -10.31 5.76
CA ASP A 302 -1.18 -11.14 5.97
C ASP A 302 -2.34 -10.68 5.05
N ARG A 303 -2.54 -9.37 4.93
CA ARG A 303 -3.54 -8.79 4.00
C ARG A 303 -3.19 -9.09 2.54
N GLY A 304 -1.92 -8.97 2.16
CA GLY A 304 -1.44 -9.31 0.83
C GLY A 304 -1.67 -10.77 0.48
N MET A 305 -1.30 -11.69 1.38
CA MET A 305 -1.51 -13.13 1.25
C MET A 305 -2.99 -13.46 1.00
N ILE A 306 -3.91 -12.94 1.83
CA ILE A 306 -5.34 -13.16 1.66
C ILE A 306 -5.85 -12.56 0.34
N SER A 307 -5.42 -11.34 0.00
CA SER A 307 -5.83 -10.67 -1.25
C SER A 307 -5.35 -11.41 -2.51
N ILE A 308 -4.15 -11.98 -2.49
CA ILE A 308 -3.61 -12.76 -3.60
C ILE A 308 -4.44 -14.05 -3.81
N ILE A 309 -4.66 -14.80 -2.73
CA ILE A 309 -5.30 -16.13 -2.81
C ILE A 309 -6.79 -16.02 -3.06
N PHE A 310 -7.50 -15.17 -2.31
CA PHE A 310 -8.96 -15.04 -2.35
C PHE A 310 -9.45 -13.97 -3.33
N GLY A 311 -8.59 -13.02 -3.71
CA GLY A 311 -8.98 -11.88 -4.53
C GLY A 311 -9.53 -10.72 -3.68
N PRO A 312 -10.15 -9.71 -4.31
CA PRO A 312 -10.78 -8.61 -3.59
C PRO A 312 -11.97 -9.12 -2.76
N PRO A 313 -12.14 -8.63 -1.52
CA PRO A 313 -13.32 -8.95 -0.71
C PRO A 313 -14.58 -8.29 -1.27
N SER A 314 -15.74 -8.86 -0.97
CA SER A 314 -17.05 -8.28 -1.28
C SER A 314 -17.27 -6.97 -0.50
N TYR A 315 -16.80 -6.92 0.75
CA TYR A 315 -16.95 -5.77 1.63
C TYR A 315 -15.80 -5.69 2.64
N VAL A 316 -15.39 -4.46 2.97
CA VAL A 316 -14.36 -4.16 3.98
C VAL A 316 -14.95 -3.23 5.03
N ARG A 317 -14.90 -3.65 6.30
CA ARG A 317 -15.22 -2.81 7.46
C ARG A 317 -13.92 -2.41 8.15
N LYS A 318 -13.65 -1.12 8.28
CA LYS A 318 -12.43 -0.61 8.93
C LYS A 318 -12.76 0.24 10.15
N THR A 319 -12.12 -0.07 11.27
CA THR A 319 -12.12 0.74 12.50
C THR A 319 -10.73 1.36 12.69
N LYS A 320 -10.45 1.94 13.88
CA LYS A 320 -9.13 2.51 14.19
C LYS A 320 -8.03 1.43 14.20
N ASN A 321 -8.31 0.28 14.78
CA ASN A 321 -7.34 -0.78 15.02
C ASN A 321 -7.65 -2.10 14.32
N THR A 322 -8.79 -2.22 13.63
CA THR A 322 -9.20 -3.48 13.03
C THR A 322 -9.72 -3.26 11.61
N GLU A 323 -9.43 -4.19 10.72
CA GLU A 323 -9.95 -4.27 9.36
C GLU A 323 -10.58 -5.65 9.16
N ILE A 324 -11.84 -5.72 8.76
CA ILE A 324 -12.56 -6.99 8.56
C ILE A 324 -12.95 -7.10 7.10
N TRP A 325 -12.53 -8.18 6.47
CA TRP A 325 -12.81 -8.50 5.08
C TRP A 325 -13.86 -9.61 5.01
N TYR A 326 -14.91 -9.35 4.23
CA TYR A 326 -16.00 -10.27 4.02
C TYR A 326 -16.00 -10.76 2.58
N TYR A 327 -16.11 -12.07 2.39
CA TYR A 327 -16.12 -12.74 1.10
C TYR A 327 -17.39 -13.58 0.95
N GLY A 328 -18.00 -13.56 -0.24
CA GLY A 328 -19.25 -14.24 -0.55
C GLY A 328 -20.45 -13.28 -0.66
N GLN A 329 -21.63 -13.85 -0.88
CA GLN A 329 -22.86 -13.08 -1.08
C GLN A 329 -23.36 -12.45 0.22
N GLN A 330 -23.83 -11.21 0.11
CA GLN A 330 -24.64 -10.58 1.15
C GLN A 330 -26.04 -11.19 1.04
N SER A 331 -26.46 -12.00 2.01
CA SER A 331 -27.89 -12.23 2.18
C SER A 331 -28.48 -10.97 2.81
N ASN A 332 -29.30 -10.25 2.06
CA ASN A 332 -30.12 -9.13 2.55
C ASN A 332 -31.24 -9.66 3.48
N SER A 333 -30.92 -10.45 4.50
CA SER A 333 -31.89 -10.81 5.53
C SER A 333 -32.09 -9.61 6.46
N ASN A 334 -33.12 -8.83 6.13
CA ASN A 334 -33.73 -7.69 6.83
C ASN A 334 -33.46 -6.30 6.21
N LEU A 335 -34.13 -6.04 5.08
CA LEU A 335 -34.31 -4.69 4.51
C LEU A 335 -35.19 -3.76 5.40
N ASN A 336 -35.72 -4.25 6.53
CA ASN A 336 -36.65 -3.51 7.40
C ASN A 336 -36.08 -3.11 8.77
N ALA A 337 -34.76 -3.20 9.01
CA ALA A 337 -34.14 -2.64 10.21
C ALA A 337 -33.71 -1.17 9.98
N TYR A 338 -34.65 -0.33 9.57
CA TYR A 338 -34.49 1.12 9.66
C TYR A 338 -34.82 1.55 11.10
N ASN A 339 -33.97 2.42 11.65
CA ASN A 339 -34.13 3.16 12.92
C ASN A 339 -33.53 2.51 14.18
N SER A 340 -32.20 2.32 14.19
CA SER A 340 -31.42 2.67 15.39
C SER A 340 -30.00 3.07 14.99
N LEU A 341 -29.65 4.34 15.20
CA LEU A 341 -28.32 4.91 14.96
C LEU A 341 -27.20 4.25 15.80
N ASN A 342 -27.55 3.27 16.64
CA ASN A 342 -26.63 2.56 17.53
C ASN A 342 -26.51 1.05 17.26
N ASP A 343 -27.17 0.50 16.22
CA ASP A 343 -27.02 -0.92 15.86
C ASP A 343 -26.31 -1.06 14.50
N PRO A 344 -25.02 -1.44 14.47
CA PRO A 344 -24.31 -1.64 13.22
C PRO A 344 -24.86 -2.88 12.53
N MET A 345 -25.74 -2.67 11.54
CA MET A 345 -26.16 -3.59 10.48
C MET A 345 -25.56 -5.00 10.64
N ARG A 346 -26.32 -5.95 11.21
CA ARG A 346 -25.95 -7.37 11.25
C ARG A 346 -25.95 -7.90 9.82
N ILE A 347 -24.86 -7.65 9.07
CA ILE A 347 -24.62 -8.34 7.81
C ILE A 347 -24.36 -9.80 8.19
N GLN A 348 -25.40 -10.65 8.07
CA GLN A 348 -25.18 -12.08 8.00
C GLN A 348 -24.55 -12.36 6.65
N THR A 349 -23.23 -12.41 6.62
CA THR A 349 -22.53 -13.01 5.49
C THR A 349 -22.47 -14.50 5.74
N SER A 350 -23.15 -15.31 4.95
CA SER A 350 -22.98 -16.78 4.90
C SER A 350 -21.61 -17.19 4.32
N GLY A 351 -20.61 -16.32 4.41
CA GLY A 351 -19.36 -16.36 3.68
C GLY A 351 -18.13 -16.20 4.59
N LEU A 352 -16.95 -16.18 3.98
CA LEU A 352 -15.69 -16.12 4.70
C LEU A 352 -15.45 -14.73 5.29
N LYS A 353 -14.97 -14.70 6.53
CA LYS A 353 -14.58 -13.47 7.25
C LYS A 353 -13.13 -13.57 7.68
N PHE A 354 -12.31 -12.59 7.31
CA PHE A 354 -10.95 -12.41 7.83
C PHE A 354 -10.87 -11.14 8.66
N THR A 355 -10.38 -11.23 9.89
CA THR A 355 -10.18 -10.08 10.78
C THR A 355 -8.69 -9.78 10.85
N PHE A 356 -8.30 -8.53 10.61
CA PHE A 356 -6.92 -8.07 10.72
C PHE A 356 -6.83 -7.00 11.79
N ASP A 357 -5.94 -7.18 12.77
CA ASP A 357 -5.69 -6.22 13.83
C ASP A 357 -4.38 -5.46 13.58
N LYS A 358 -4.42 -4.15 13.82
CA LYS A 358 -3.28 -3.25 13.65
C LYS A 358 -2.24 -3.57 14.72
N VAL A 359 -1.01 -3.81 14.28
CA VAL A 359 0.10 -4.15 15.18
C VAL A 359 0.90 -2.90 15.51
N SER A 360 1.33 -2.78 16.77
CA SER A 360 2.32 -1.78 17.15
C SER A 360 3.68 -2.17 16.56
N ASN A 361 4.05 -1.50 15.47
CA ASN A 361 5.26 -1.77 14.72
C ASN A 361 6.14 -0.51 14.70
N PRO A 362 7.43 -0.60 15.07
CA PRO A 362 8.32 0.57 15.12
C PRO A 362 8.65 1.13 13.73
N PHE A 363 8.60 0.29 12.69
CA PHE A 363 9.08 0.62 11.36
C PHE A 363 7.96 1.10 10.42
N SER A 364 6.70 0.69 10.66
CA SER A 364 5.59 1.04 9.78
C SER A 364 4.25 1.16 10.50
N MET A 365 3.44 2.13 10.08
CA MET A 365 2.06 2.30 10.56
C MET A 365 1.02 1.45 9.81
N ASN A 366 1.44 0.73 8.77
CA ASN A 366 0.56 -0.09 7.94
C ASN A 366 0.77 -1.59 8.19
N ASP A 367 1.14 -1.98 9.42
CA ASP A 367 1.23 -3.39 9.80
C ASP A 367 -0.06 -3.89 10.43
N TYR A 368 -0.59 -4.97 9.87
CA TYR A 368 -1.82 -5.61 10.30
C TYR A 368 -1.62 -7.12 10.29
N GLU A 369 -2.00 -7.75 11.39
CA GLU A 369 -1.91 -9.19 11.61
C GLU A 369 -3.28 -9.82 11.47
N LEU A 370 -3.36 -10.93 10.76
CA LEU A 370 -4.57 -11.73 10.66
C LEU A 370 -4.82 -12.46 11.98
N ASP A 371 -6.04 -12.35 12.50
CA ASP A 371 -6.58 -13.21 13.55
C ASP A 371 -6.72 -14.64 12.98
N ARG A 372 -5.70 -15.47 13.23
CA ARG A 372 -5.57 -16.81 12.63
C ARG A 372 -6.48 -17.82 13.33
N ASN A 373 -7.18 -18.62 12.54
CA ASN A 373 -8.08 -19.65 13.05
C ASN A 373 -7.96 -20.94 12.22
N TYR A 374 -8.00 -22.09 12.90
CA TYR A 374 -7.99 -23.40 12.24
C TYR A 374 -9.16 -23.58 11.26
N SER A 375 -10.29 -22.91 11.49
CA SER A 375 -11.46 -22.92 10.60
C SER A 375 -11.16 -22.44 9.18
N TYR A 376 -10.10 -21.66 8.96
CA TYR A 376 -9.69 -21.20 7.63
C TYR A 376 -9.01 -22.29 6.79
N LYS A 377 -8.63 -23.43 7.38
CA LYS A 377 -7.84 -24.48 6.71
C LYS A 377 -8.52 -25.06 5.48
N SER A 378 -9.79 -25.43 5.59
CA SER A 378 -10.56 -26.01 4.47
C SER A 378 -10.68 -25.04 3.31
N SER A 379 -11.09 -23.80 3.60
CA SER A 379 -11.26 -22.75 2.59
C SER A 379 -9.96 -22.33 1.94
N TRP A 380 -8.86 -22.28 2.70
CA TRP A 380 -7.52 -22.02 2.16
C TRP A 380 -7.10 -23.10 1.17
N TYR A 381 -7.21 -24.38 1.54
CA TYR A 381 -6.84 -25.48 0.63
C TYR A 381 -7.71 -25.50 -0.61
N ARG A 382 -9.03 -25.26 -0.48
CA ARG A 382 -9.92 -25.12 -1.64
C ARG A 382 -9.45 -24.02 -2.59
N ALA A 383 -9.05 -22.86 -2.06
CA ALA A 383 -8.56 -21.74 -2.86
C ALA A 383 -7.24 -22.08 -3.57
N VAL A 384 -6.27 -22.61 -2.83
CA VAL A 384 -4.96 -23.01 -3.38
C VAL A 384 -5.11 -24.12 -4.43
N GLU A 385 -5.94 -25.14 -4.16
CA GLU A 385 -6.21 -26.20 -5.13
C GLU A 385 -6.86 -25.69 -6.42
N SER A 386 -7.77 -24.72 -6.34
CA SER A 386 -8.34 -24.09 -7.54
C SER A 386 -7.24 -23.53 -8.43
N TRP A 387 -6.32 -22.75 -7.86
CA TRP A 387 -5.16 -22.22 -8.58
C TRP A 387 -4.29 -23.33 -9.16
N ARG A 388 -4.02 -24.39 -8.39
CA ARG A 388 -3.23 -25.55 -8.82
C ARG A 388 -3.93 -26.40 -9.89
N LYS A 389 -5.26 -26.36 -9.99
CA LYS A 389 -6.08 -26.98 -11.05
C LYS A 389 -6.30 -26.04 -12.25
N GLY A 390 -5.55 -24.94 -12.32
CA GLY A 390 -5.56 -24.01 -13.43
C GLY A 390 -6.81 -23.11 -13.49
N LYS A 391 -7.47 -22.88 -12.35
CA LYS A 391 -8.66 -22.02 -12.24
C LYS A 391 -8.41 -20.88 -11.25
N VAL A 392 -8.58 -19.64 -11.69
CA VAL A 392 -8.54 -18.47 -10.82
C VAL A 392 -9.59 -18.61 -9.72
N TYR A 393 -9.17 -18.50 -8.46
CA TYR A 393 -10.09 -18.54 -7.34
C TYR A 393 -10.72 -17.17 -7.07
N ILE A 394 -12.05 -17.15 -6.99
CA ILE A 394 -12.89 -16.02 -6.56
C ILE A 394 -13.96 -16.61 -5.65
N VAL A 395 -14.15 -16.03 -4.47
CA VAL A 395 -15.27 -16.42 -3.61
C VAL A 395 -16.54 -15.82 -4.21
N GLN A 396 -17.43 -16.67 -4.70
CA GLN A 396 -18.73 -16.28 -5.23
C GLN A 396 -19.76 -16.08 -4.12
#